data_AF-A0AAU6ZFK1-F1
#
_entry.id   AF-A0AAU6ZFK1-F1
#
_cell.length_a   1.000
_cell.length_b   1.000
_cell.length_c   1.000
_cell.angle_alpha   90.00
_cell.angle_beta   90.00
_cell.angle_gamma   90.00
#
_symmetry.space_group_name_H-M   'P 1'
#
loop_
_entity.id
_entity.type
_entity.pdbx_description
1 polymer ?
#
loop_
_entity_poly.entity_id
_entity_poly.type
_entity_poly.pdbx_seq_one_letter_code
_entity_poly.pdbx_strand_id
1 'polypeptide(L)'
;MRPKQDSKAFARMMLQTEAEANHPKPDDGKIMELEQGAQPLVRVGEVYGRAIKYTRTYGLVEWMDDRRDYHVEWFPAGQIKRVAQESWRGWPLA
;
A
#
# COMPACT_ATOMS: atom_id res chain seq x y z
N MET A 1 3.90 29.03 -0.71
CA MET A 1 3.85 27.99 -1.77
C MET A 1 4.82 26.88 -1.38
N ARG A 2 4.37 25.64 -1.11
CA ARG A 2 5.26 24.52 -0.73
C ARG A 2 5.27 23.46 -1.86
N PRO A 3 6.06 23.66 -2.93
CA PRO A 3 6.05 22.80 -4.13
C PRO A 3 6.45 21.33 -3.91
N LYS A 4 7.08 21.00 -2.77
CA LYS A 4 7.58 19.63 -2.49
C LYS A 4 6.49 18.65 -2.04
N GLN A 5 5.34 19.14 -1.56
CA GLN A 5 4.26 18.27 -1.08
C GLN A 5 3.44 17.73 -2.25
N ASP A 6 3.18 18.58 -3.25
CA ASP A 6 2.46 18.22 -4.46
C ASP A 6 3.25 17.20 -5.30
N SER A 7 4.58 17.31 -5.33
CA SER A 7 5.43 16.36 -6.07
C SER A 7 5.44 14.96 -5.46
N LYS A 8 5.44 14.84 -4.13
CA LYS A 8 5.39 13.53 -3.44
C LYS A 8 4.03 12.87 -3.58
N ALA A 9 2.95 13.64 -3.41
CA ALA A 9 1.59 13.12 -3.61
C ALA A 9 1.40 12.63 -5.04
N PHE A 10 1.89 13.39 -6.03
CA PHE A 10 1.87 12.97 -7.43
C PHE A 10 2.70 11.71 -7.68
N ALA A 11 3.92 11.62 -7.14
CA ALA A 11 4.75 10.43 -7.28
C ALA A 11 4.08 9.16 -6.69
N ARG A 12 3.43 9.28 -5.53
CA ARG A 12 2.64 8.18 -4.94
C ARG A 12 1.49 7.77 -5.84
N MET A 13 0.74 8.74 -6.36
CA MET A 13 -0.38 8.47 -7.28
C MET A 13 0.09 7.73 -8.54
N MET A 14 1.22 8.15 -9.11
CA MET A 14 1.81 7.49 -10.28
C MET A 14 2.23 6.04 -9.98
N LEU A 15 2.90 5.79 -8.84
CA LEU A 15 3.29 4.44 -8.44
C LEU A 15 2.08 3.54 -8.16
N GLN A 16 1.01 4.07 -7.57
CA GLN A 16 -0.23 3.30 -7.39
C GLN A 16 -0.87 2.96 -8.74
N THR A 17 -0.93 3.92 -9.66
CA THR A 17 -1.46 3.70 -11.02
C THR A 17 -0.64 2.64 -11.77
N GLU A 18 0.68 2.70 -11.65
CA GLU A 18 1.59 1.70 -12.23
C GLU A 18 1.39 0.32 -11.59
N ALA A 19 1.24 0.24 -10.26
CA ALA A 19 0.98 -1.03 -9.59
C ALA A 19 -0.37 -1.63 -10.00
N GLU A 20 -1.41 -0.80 -10.18
CA GLU A 20 -2.72 -1.25 -10.69
C GLU A 20 -2.63 -1.81 -12.11
N ALA A 21 -1.88 -1.14 -13.00
CA ALA A 21 -1.65 -1.63 -14.36
C ALA A 21 -0.86 -2.94 -14.39
N ASN A 22 0.00 -3.17 -13.39
CA ASN A 22 0.84 -4.35 -13.25
C ASN A 22 0.28 -5.37 -12.24
N HIS A 23 -1.05 -5.42 -12.03
CA HIS A 23 -1.65 -6.40 -11.12
C HIS A 23 -1.20 -7.84 -11.48
N PRO A 24 -0.66 -8.64 -10.54
CA PRO A 24 -0.09 -9.97 -10.83
C PRO A 24 -1.07 -10.94 -11.50
N LYS A 25 -2.37 -10.69 -11.35
CA LYS A 25 -3.45 -11.47 -11.94
C LYS A 25 -4.53 -10.54 -12.53
N PRO A 26 -4.47 -10.16 -13.81
CA PRO A 26 -5.36 -9.16 -14.40
C PRO A 26 -6.86 -9.52 -14.36
N ASP A 27 -7.20 -10.80 -14.26
CA ASP A 27 -8.57 -11.32 -14.19
C ASP A 27 -9.07 -11.57 -12.76
N ASP A 28 -8.38 -11.06 -11.73
CA ASP A 28 -8.73 -11.31 -10.32
C ASP A 28 -9.94 -10.51 -9.80
N GLY A 29 -10.65 -9.85 -10.71
CA GLY A 29 -11.83 -9.04 -10.45
C GLY A 29 -11.53 -7.54 -10.36
N LYS A 30 -12.55 -6.78 -9.99
CA LYS A 30 -12.46 -5.33 -9.88
C LYS A 30 -11.54 -4.93 -8.72
N ILE A 31 -10.68 -3.95 -8.97
CA ILE A 31 -9.89 -3.28 -7.92
C ILE A 31 -10.84 -2.42 -7.07
N MET A 32 -10.86 -2.70 -5.77
CA MET A 32 -11.66 -1.99 -4.78
C MET A 32 -10.75 -1.12 -3.92
N GLU A 33 -11.06 0.16 -3.82
CA GLU A 33 -10.33 1.10 -2.98
C GLU A 33 -10.83 1.04 -1.54
N LEU A 34 -9.91 1.19 -0.58
CA LEU A 34 -10.24 1.35 0.83
C LEU A 34 -10.28 2.83 1.16
N GLU A 35 -11.42 3.27 1.70
CA GLU A 35 -11.64 4.65 2.15
C GLU A 35 -10.52 5.14 3.05
N GLN A 36 -10.14 6.41 2.87
CA GLN A 36 -9.11 7.04 3.69
C GLN A 36 -9.55 7.03 5.16
N GLY A 37 -8.74 6.42 6.03
CA GLY A 37 -9.05 6.19 7.45
C GLY A 37 -9.61 4.80 7.78
N ALA A 38 -10.12 4.06 6.79
CA ALA A 38 -10.50 2.65 6.95
C ALA A 38 -9.38 1.68 6.55
N GLN A 39 -8.28 2.21 6.01
CA GLN A 39 -7.12 1.47 5.55
C GLN A 39 -6.35 0.84 6.74
N PRO A 40 -6.33 -0.50 6.87
CA PRO A 40 -5.71 -1.14 8.02
C PRO A 40 -4.19 -1.13 7.93
N LEU A 41 -3.53 -1.04 9.09
CA LEU A 41 -2.12 -1.39 9.20
C LEU A 41 -1.96 -2.89 9.02
N VAL A 42 -0.98 -3.28 8.22
CA VAL A 42 -0.74 -4.67 7.85
C VAL A 42 0.73 -5.03 7.93
N ARG A 43 0.99 -6.33 8.02
CA ARG A 43 2.29 -6.95 7.90
C ARG A 43 2.26 -8.03 6.83
N VAL A 44 3.29 -8.07 5.98
CA VAL A 44 3.56 -9.13 5.00
C VAL A 44 5.02 -9.53 5.15
N GLY A 45 5.30 -10.73 5.68
CA GLY A 45 6.68 -11.12 5.99
C GLY A 45 7.33 -10.16 6.99
N GLU A 46 8.34 -9.41 6.56
CA GLU A 46 9.02 -8.37 7.35
C GLU A 46 8.52 -6.94 7.05
N VAL A 47 7.70 -6.78 6.02
CA VAL A 47 7.15 -5.49 5.61
C VAL A 47 6.00 -5.10 6.52
N TYR A 48 6.05 -3.88 7.06
CA TYR A 48 4.96 -3.24 7.78
C TYR A 48 4.45 -2.04 6.99
N GLY A 49 3.18 -2.08 6.60
CA GLY A 49 2.59 -1.09 5.70
C GLY A 49 1.12 -0.84 6.00
N ARG A 50 0.43 -0.29 5.00
CA ARG A 50 -1.00 -0.02 5.02
C ARG A 50 -1.64 -0.62 3.77
N ALA A 51 -2.72 -1.37 3.93
CA ALA A 51 -3.48 -1.85 2.78
C ALA A 51 -4.38 -0.72 2.26
N ILE A 52 -4.30 -0.45 0.96
CA ILE A 52 -4.99 0.67 0.31
C ILE A 52 -6.02 0.25 -0.74
N LYS A 53 -5.81 -0.90 -1.40
CA LYS A 53 -6.73 -1.48 -2.37
C LYS A 53 -6.75 -3.00 -2.25
N TYR A 54 -7.77 -3.64 -2.80
CA TYR A 54 -7.83 -5.11 -2.87
C TYR A 54 -8.59 -5.59 -4.11
N THR A 55 -8.27 -6.80 -4.53
CA THR A 55 -9.04 -7.62 -5.48
C THR A 55 -9.51 -8.90 -4.75
N ARG A 56 -10.00 -9.89 -5.49
CA ARG A 56 -10.53 -11.12 -4.87
C ARG A 56 -9.47 -11.86 -4.06
N THR A 57 -8.23 -11.91 -4.53
CA THR A 57 -7.16 -12.73 -3.96
C THR A 57 -5.88 -11.95 -3.65
N TYR A 58 -5.81 -10.65 -3.97
CA TYR A 58 -4.67 -9.79 -3.65
C TYR A 58 -5.07 -8.53 -2.88
N GLY A 59 -4.12 -7.98 -2.12
CA GLY A 59 -4.21 -6.65 -1.53
C GLY A 59 -3.00 -5.80 -1.94
N LEU A 60 -3.26 -4.54 -2.26
CA LEU A 60 -2.24 -3.55 -2.55
C LEU A 60 -1.81 -2.88 -1.25
N VAL A 61 -0.53 -2.98 -0.93
CA VAL A 61 0.05 -2.46 0.30
C VAL A 61 1.05 -1.37 -0.03
N GLU A 62 0.93 -0.22 0.64
CA GLU A 62 1.96 0.82 0.63
C GLU A 62 2.81 0.77 1.91
N TRP A 63 4.11 1.03 1.78
CA TRP A 63 5.01 1.12 2.92
C TRP A 63 6.21 2.03 2.62
N MET A 64 6.97 2.33 3.67
CA MET A 64 8.24 3.02 3.59
C MET A 64 9.33 2.05 4.07
N ASP A 65 10.44 1.94 3.34
CA ASP A 65 11.57 1.11 3.76
C ASP A 65 12.53 1.84 4.71
N ASP A 66 13.62 1.16 5.10
CA ASP A 66 14.64 1.72 6.00
C ASP A 66 15.38 2.93 5.42
N ARG A 67 15.42 3.07 4.10
CA ARG A 67 16.00 4.21 3.38
C ARG A 67 15.03 5.37 3.23
N ARG A 68 13.78 5.21 3.69
CA ARG A 68 12.66 6.14 3.46
C ARG A 68 12.27 6.25 2.00
N ASP A 69 12.43 5.17 1.24
CA ASP A 69 11.83 5.05 -0.07
C ASP A 69 10.40 4.54 0.06
N TYR A 70 9.49 5.11 -0.74
CA TYR A 70 8.09 4.73 -0.77
C TYR A 70 7.90 3.57 -1.75
N HIS A 71 7.18 2.55 -1.31
CA HIS A 71 6.89 1.35 -2.08
C HIS A 71 5.40 1.07 -2.08
N VAL A 72 4.94 0.44 -3.16
CA VAL A 72 3.57 -0.05 -3.30
C VAL A 72 3.58 -1.33 -4.13
N GLU A 73 2.97 -2.39 -3.60
CA GLU A 73 3.02 -3.72 -4.23
C GLU A 73 1.79 -4.56 -3.88
N TRP A 74 1.42 -5.43 -4.81
CA TRP A 74 0.37 -6.43 -4.63
C TRP A 74 0.90 -7.66 -3.92
N PHE A 75 0.26 -8.01 -2.80
CA PHE A 75 0.54 -9.25 -2.09
C PHE A 75 -0.67 -10.19 -2.13
N PRO A 76 -0.47 -11.51 -2.21
CA PRO A 76 -1.54 -12.48 -2.00
C PRO A 76 -2.24 -12.22 -0.67
N ALA A 77 -3.57 -12.08 -0.68
CA ALA A 77 -4.35 -11.69 0.49
C ALA A 77 -4.14 -12.60 1.70
N GLY A 78 -3.87 -13.89 1.47
CA GLY A 78 -3.56 -14.85 2.53
C GLY A 78 -2.27 -14.54 3.33
N GLN A 79 -1.33 -13.80 2.72
CA GLN A 79 -0.07 -13.37 3.34
C GLN A 79 -0.21 -12.07 4.13
N ILE A 80 -1.24 -11.27 3.85
CA ILE A 80 -1.47 -9.98 4.49
C ILE A 80 -2.11 -10.19 5.86
N LYS A 81 -1.41 -9.82 6.93
CA LYS A 81 -1.91 -9.90 8.30
C LYS A 81 -2.19 -8.50 8.83
N ARG A 82 -3.41 -8.26 9.33
CA ARG A 82 -3.71 -7.00 10.04
C ARG A 82 -2.90 -6.93 11.32
N VAL A 83 -2.39 -5.75 11.64
CA VAL A 83 -1.66 -5.49 12.88
C VAL A 83 -2.29 -4.32 13.62
N ALA A 84 -2.34 -4.42 14.94
CA ALA A 84 -2.76 -3.32 15.80
C ALA A 84 -1.67 -2.24 15.86
N GLN A 85 -2.05 -1.01 16.21
CA GLN A 85 -1.16 0.15 16.21
C GLN A 85 0.06 -0.06 17.12
N GLU A 86 -0.14 -0.70 18.28
CA GLU A 86 0.88 -1.02 19.28
C GLU A 86 1.90 -2.07 18.80
N SER A 87 1.51 -2.92 17.85
CA SER A 87 2.36 -3.98 17.27
C SER A 87 2.99 -3.56 15.95
N TRP A 88 2.65 -2.38 15.44
CA TRP A 88 3.20 -1.87 14.20
C TRP A 88 4.65 -1.39 14.40
N ARG A 89 5.50 -1.70 13.42
CA ARG A 89 6.94 -1.42 13.44
C ARG A 89 7.44 -0.80 12.13
N GLY A 90 6.53 -0.36 11.27
CA GLY A 90 6.86 0.28 10.00
C GLY A 90 7.28 1.74 10.16
N TRP A 91 7.68 2.35 9.05
CA TRP A 91 7.96 3.78 8.98
C TRP A 91 6.70 4.59 8.69
N PRO A 92 6.56 5.81 9.24
CA PRO A 92 5.37 6.64 9.01
C PRO A 92 5.12 6.93 7.52
N LEU A 93 3.89 6.67 7.08
CA LEU A 93 3.36 7.05 5.77
C LEU A 93 2.87 8.50 5.85
N ALA A 94 3.80 9.45 5.92
CA ALA A 94 3.53 10.89 5.99
C ALA A 94 3.30 11.50 4.60
#